data_AF-A0A9D9QZM9-F1
#
_entry.id   AF-A0A9D9QZM9-F1
#
_cell.length_a   1.000
_cell.length_b   1.000
_cell.length_c   1.000
_cell.angle_alpha   90.00
_cell.angle_beta   90.00
_cell.angle_gamma   90.00
#
_symmetry.space_group_name_H-M   'P 1'
#
loop_
_entity.id
_entity.type
_entity.pdbx_description
1 polymer ?
#
loop_
_entity_poly.entity_id
_entity_poly.type
_entity_poly.pdbx_seq_one_letter_code
_entity_poly.pdbx_strand_id
1 'polypeptide(L)'
;MTKSAAPIRLQEDLMQAAALTGERFHRSMAEQIEYWAEMGRNVSQVLDPDDLLSISAGLAKIKIEPVHSEPIDPGKVFQSLEAERVSGILP
;
A
#
# COMPACT_ATOMS: atom_id res chain seq x y z
N MET A 1 -13.48 9.70 7.00
CA MET A 1 -13.60 10.37 5.68
C MET A 1 -15.08 10.55 5.36
N THR A 2 -15.49 11.70 4.84
CA THR A 2 -16.88 11.94 4.41
C THR A 2 -17.15 11.09 3.17
N LYS A 3 -18.09 10.13 3.24
CA LYS A 3 -18.44 9.28 2.10
C LYS A 3 -19.19 10.11 1.06
N SER A 4 -18.76 10.06 -0.20
CA SER A 4 -19.52 10.63 -1.32
C SER A 4 -20.74 9.74 -1.58
N ALA A 5 -21.92 10.35 -1.72
CA ALA A 5 -23.18 9.63 -1.93
C ALA A 5 -23.59 9.52 -3.42
N ALA A 6 -22.66 9.70 -4.35
CA ALA A 6 -22.96 9.64 -5.78
C ALA A 6 -23.20 8.18 -6.22
N PRO A 7 -24.32 7.86 -6.89
CA PRO A 7 -24.57 6.52 -7.40
C PRO A 7 -23.63 6.19 -8.56
N ILE A 8 -22.92 5.06 -8.46
CA ILE A 8 -22.07 4.51 -9.51
C ILE A 8 -22.62 3.16 -9.98
N ARG A 9 -22.54 2.90 -11.29
CA ARG A 9 -22.89 1.58 -11.85
C ARG A 9 -21.64 0.72 -11.86
N LEU A 10 -21.76 -0.48 -11.31
CA LEU A 10 -20.70 -1.48 -11.26
C LEU A 10 -21.18 -2.78 -11.92
N GLN A 11 -20.23 -3.60 -12.34
CA GLN A 11 -20.53 -4.93 -12.88
C GLN A 11 -21.19 -5.79 -11.79
N GLU A 12 -22.15 -6.62 -12.18
CA GLU A 12 -22.87 -7.49 -11.26
C GLU A 12 -21.93 -8.48 -10.55
N ASP A 13 -21.01 -9.09 -11.30
CA ASP A 13 -20.04 -10.03 -10.75
C ASP A 13 -19.14 -9.38 -9.67
N LEU A 14 -18.76 -8.10 -9.87
CA LEU A 14 -17.99 -7.35 -8.88
C LEU A 14 -18.81 -7.13 -7.60
N MET A 15 -20.09 -6.79 -7.74
CA MET A 15 -21.00 -6.60 -6.61
C MET A 15 -21.20 -7.89 -5.82
N GLN A 16 -21.42 -9.02 -6.52
CA GLN A 16 -21.58 -10.33 -5.89
C GLN A 16 -20.30 -10.78 -5.17
N ALA A 17 -19.13 -10.62 -5.81
CA ALA A 17 -17.85 -10.94 -5.20
C ALA A 17 -17.58 -10.07 -3.95
N ALA A 18 -17.93 -8.78 -4.00
CA ALA A 18 -17.79 -7.86 -2.88
C ALA A 18 -18.72 -8.24 -1.71
N ALA A 19 -19.95 -8.66 -1.99
CA ALA A 19 -20.89 -9.12 -0.97
C ALA A 19 -20.33 -10.33 -0.20
N LEU A 20 -19.91 -11.35 -0.94
CA LEU A 20 -19.39 -12.59 -0.38
C LEU A 20 -18.11 -12.37 0.43
N THR A 21 -17.18 -11.58 -0.11
CA THR A 21 -15.92 -11.27 0.57
C THR A 21 -16.16 -10.37 1.77
N GLY A 22 -17.05 -9.38 1.64
CA GLY A 22 -17.41 -8.47 2.71
C GLY A 22 -18.00 -9.21 3.91
N GLU A 23 -18.91 -10.16 3.68
CA GLU A 23 -19.49 -11.00 4.73
C GLU A 23 -18.41 -11.72 5.54
N ARG A 24 -17.43 -12.33 4.87
CA ARG A 24 -16.30 -13.02 5.50
C ARG A 24 -15.44 -12.11 6.38
N PHE A 25 -15.30 -10.84 6.01
CA PHE A 25 -14.46 -9.87 6.72
C PHE A 25 -15.25 -8.86 7.55
N HIS A 26 -16.55 -9.10 7.77
CA HIS A 26 -17.44 -8.20 8.49
C HIS A 26 -17.47 -6.77 7.93
N ARG A 27 -17.48 -6.64 6.60
CA ARG A 27 -17.58 -5.38 5.85
C ARG A 27 -18.84 -5.36 5.01
N SER A 28 -19.46 -4.19 4.86
CA SER A 28 -20.48 -4.00 3.84
C SER A 28 -19.87 -4.16 2.44
N MET A 29 -20.73 -4.41 1.45
CA MET A 29 -20.30 -4.51 0.04
C MET A 29 -19.54 -3.25 -0.42
N ALA A 30 -20.05 -2.06 -0.06
CA ALA A 30 -19.40 -0.80 -0.39
C ALA A 30 -18.02 -0.68 0.26
N GLU A 31 -17.90 -1.03 1.54
CA GLU A 31 -16.60 -1.04 2.25
C GLU A 31 -15.63 -2.05 1.65
N GLN A 32 -16.12 -3.20 1.18
CA GLN A 32 -15.28 -4.19 0.53
C GLN A 32 -14.76 -3.69 -0.84
N ILE A 33 -15.58 -2.98 -1.61
CA ILE A 33 -15.17 -2.33 -2.86
C ILE A 33 -14.16 -1.21 -2.58
N GLU A 34 -14.41 -0.37 -1.57
CA GLU A 34 -13.48 0.67 -1.14
C GLU A 34 -12.12 0.07 -0.75
N TYR A 35 -12.12 -1.05 -0.01
CA TYR A 35 -10.90 -1.76 0.38
C TYR A 35 -10.10 -2.30 -0.82
N TRP A 36 -10.77 -2.91 -1.80
CA TRP A 36 -10.11 -3.34 -3.05
C TRP A 36 -9.55 -2.16 -3.84
N ALA A 37 -10.29 -1.05 -3.91
CA ALA A 37 -9.83 0.16 -4.59
C ALA A 37 -8.62 0.79 -3.89
N GLU A 38 -8.58 0.81 -2.55
CA GLU A 38 -7.43 1.27 -1.77
C GLU A 38 -6.20 0.42 -2.03
N MET A 39 -6.33 -0.92 -1.98
CA MET A 39 -5.22 -1.82 -2.32
C MET A 39 -4.69 -1.58 -3.74
N GLY A 40 -5.59 -1.45 -4.72
CA GLY A 40 -5.21 -1.15 -6.10
C GLY A 40 -4.43 0.16 -6.24
N ARG A 41 -4.86 1.22 -5.54
CA ARG A 41 -4.12 2.52 -5.52
C ARG A 41 -2.76 2.40 -4.85
N ASN A 42 -2.63 1.61 -3.78
CA ASN A 42 -1.38 1.47 -3.06
C ASN A 42 -0.29 0.79 -3.91
N VAL A 43 -0.66 -0.10 -4.83
CA VAL A 43 0.29 -0.87 -5.65
C VAL A 43 0.43 -0.34 -7.08
N SER A 44 -0.39 0.63 -7.51
CA SER A 44 -0.39 1.10 -8.91
C SER A 44 0.88 1.81 -9.37
N GLN A 45 1.77 2.17 -8.45
CA GLN A 45 3.09 2.72 -8.78
C GLN A 45 4.12 1.63 -9.14
N VAL A 46 3.85 0.38 -8.79
CA VAL A 46 4.79 -0.74 -8.92
C VAL A 46 4.23 -1.94 -9.69
N LEU A 47 2.93 -1.96 -9.97
CA LEU A 47 2.27 -2.95 -10.82
C LEU A 47 1.45 -2.24 -11.89
N ASP A 48 1.58 -2.69 -13.13
CA ASP A 48 0.78 -2.24 -14.27
C ASP A 48 -0.26 -3.30 -14.70
N PRO A 49 -1.15 -3.00 -15.67
CA PRO A 49 -2.15 -3.96 -16.14
C PRO A 49 -1.57 -5.25 -16.75
N ASP A 50 -0.41 -5.18 -17.41
CA ASP A 50 0.23 -6.34 -18.04
C ASP A 50 0.86 -7.25 -16.97
N ASP A 51 1.41 -6.67 -15.91
CA ASP A 51 1.86 -7.41 -14.72
C ASP A 51 0.68 -8.17 -14.08
N LEU A 52 -0.44 -7.49 -13.85
CA LEU A 52 -1.64 -8.09 -13.25
C LEU A 52 -2.21 -9.22 -14.12
N LEU A 53 -2.22 -9.03 -15.45
CA LEU A 53 -2.62 -10.07 -16.39
C LEU A 53 -1.70 -11.28 -16.30
N SER A 54 -0.38 -11.06 -16.30
CA SER A 54 0.63 -12.14 -16.18
C SER A 54 0.48 -12.91 -14.86
N ILE A 55 0.21 -12.21 -13.75
CA ILE A 55 -0.04 -12.84 -12.46
C ILE A 55 -1.33 -13.67 -12.49
N SER A 56 -2.44 -13.12 -13.02
CA SER A 56 -3.71 -13.84 -13.09
C SER A 56 -3.67 -15.08 -14.00
N ALA A 57 -2.85 -15.04 -15.06
CA ALA A 57 -2.60 -16.17 -15.94
C ALA A 57 -1.61 -17.21 -15.36
N GLY A 58 -1.04 -16.96 -14.19
CA GLY A 58 -0.04 -17.83 -13.55
C GLY A 58 1.33 -17.80 -14.21
N LEU A 59 1.60 -16.80 -15.05
CA LEU A 59 2.87 -16.60 -15.77
C LEU A 59 3.88 -15.79 -14.95
N ALA A 60 3.41 -15.07 -13.93
CA ALA A 60 4.23 -14.29 -13.01
C ALA A 60 3.80 -14.51 -11.55
N LYS A 61 4.68 -14.13 -10.61
CA LYS A 61 4.41 -14.19 -9.17
C LYS A 61 4.91 -12.93 -8.48
N ILE A 62 4.17 -12.48 -7.46
CA ILE A 62 4.60 -11.39 -6.58
C ILE A 62 5.48 -11.98 -5.47
N LYS A 63 6.65 -11.38 -5.24
CA LYS A 63 7.49 -11.65 -4.07
C LYS A 63 7.57 -10.37 -3.24
N ILE A 64 7.20 -10.47 -1.96
CA ILE A 64 7.32 -9.35 -1.01
C ILE A 64 8.63 -9.52 -0.24
N GLU A 65 9.45 -8.48 -0.24
CA GLU A 65 10.71 -8.42 0.51
C GLU A 65 10.65 -7.25 1.49
N PRO A 66 10.91 -7.46 2.79
CA PRO A 66 10.95 -6.38 3.75
C PRO A 66 12.08 -5.40 3.43
N VAL A 67 11.77 -4.11 3.40
CA VAL A 67 12.80 -3.06 3.34
C VAL A 67 13.29 -2.82 4.77
N HIS A 68 14.49 -3.29 5.08
CA HIS A 68 15.16 -2.99 6.33
C HIS A 68 16.03 -1.74 6.14
N SER A 69 15.89 -0.76 7.03
CA SER A 69 16.88 0.32 7.13
C SER A 69 18.21 -0.25 7.59
N GLU A 70 19.33 0.31 7.12
CA GLU A 70 20.62 0.02 7.73
C GLU A 70 20.56 0.31 9.24
N PRO A 71 21.18 -0.54 10.09
CA PRO A 71 21.28 -0.26 11.51
C PRO A 71 21.91 1.12 11.74
N ILE A 72 21.24 1.97 12.51
CA ILE A 72 21.81 3.25 12.92
C ILE A 72 22.94 2.94 13.90
N ASP A 73 24.16 3.34 13.55
CA ASP A 73 25.30 3.34 14.46
C ASP A 73 25.23 4.61 15.34
N PRO A 74 24.90 4.49 16.65
CA PRO A 74 24.80 5.65 17.51
C PRO A 74 26.12 6.41 17.60
N GLY A 75 27.26 5.71 17.54
CA GLY A 75 28.58 6.33 17.60
C GLY A 75 28.82 7.28 16.44
N LYS A 76 28.44 6.88 15.21
CA LYS A 76 28.49 7.75 14.03
C LYS A 76 27.56 8.95 14.15
N VAL A 77 26.35 8.75 14.67
CA VAL A 77 25.39 9.84 14.88
C VAL A 77 25.92 10.86 15.88
N PHE A 78 26.46 10.43 17.02
CA PHE A 78 27.01 11.36 18.01
C PHE A 78 28.29 12.05 17.50
N GLN A 79 29.13 11.35 16.72
CA GLN A 79 30.29 11.96 16.11
C GLN A 79 29.92 13.02 15.06
N SER A 80 28.88 12.79 14.25
CA SER A 80 28.43 13.81 13.29
C SER A 80 27.89 15.05 14.01
N LEU A 81 27.12 14.87 15.09
CA LEU A 81 26.64 15.98 15.91
C LEU A 81 27.78 16.77 16.56
N GLU A 82 28.82 16.08 17.04
CA GLU A 82 29.98 16.76 17.63
C GLU A 82 30.80 17.50 16.56
N ALA A 83 30.95 16.92 15.36
CA ALA A 83 31.60 17.60 14.25
C ALA A 83 30.82 18.87 13.83
N GLU A 84 29.49 18.81 13.81
CA GLU A 84 28.63 19.96 13.52
C GLU A 84 28.76 21.05 14.61
N ARG A 85 28.89 20.67 15.89
CA ARG A 85 29.16 21.60 17.00
C ARG A 85 30.53 22.27 16.88
N VAL A 86 31.57 21.49 16.61
CA VAL A 86 32.94 22.02 16.40
C VAL A 86 32.99 22.96 15.20
N SER A 87 32.24 22.66 14.13
CA SER A 87 32.15 23.52 12.94
C SER A 87 31.30 24.78 13.14
N GLY A 88 30.60 24.92 14.27
CA GLY A 88 29.71 26.04 14.57
C GLY A 88 28.37 26.02 13.82
N ILE A 89 28.05 24.92 13.13
CA ILE A 89 26.74 24.69 12.49
C ILE A 89 25.69 24.40 13.56
N LEU A 90 26.08 23.63 14.58
CA LEU A 90 25.27 23.38 15.77
C LEU A 90 25.79 24.25 16.94
N PRO A 91 24.90 24.94 17.68
CA PRO A 91 25.27 25.72 18.85
C PRO A 91 25.71 24.87 20.06
#